data_AF-A0A2C6KRM2-F1
#
_entry.id   AF-A0A2C6KRM2-F1
#
_cell.length_a   1.000
_cell.length_b   1.000
_cell.length_c   1.000
_cell.angle_alpha   90.00
_cell.angle_beta   90.00
_cell.angle_gamma   90.00
#
_symmetry.space_group_name_H-M   'P 1'
#
loop_
_entity.id
_entity.type
_entity.pdbx_description
1 polymer ?
#
loop_
_entity_poly.entity_id
_entity_poly.type
_entity_poly.pdbx_seq_one_letter_code
_entity_poly.pdbx_strand_id
1 'polypeptide(L)'
;MGNACKKNTAKTPTRKEAEELAEKERQEREAKEKAEEEERARKEAEEAAAKRAEEERKAAEEREKEEQARRREQEAEAARKAAEEEAARQEEERRRQEEAARLEAERRRREEEQQEAERRAAEEAAKKAEEERRQQEQAAAEAAAAAAAAEKERQLQEAMKQNEMSPREKYDKLASQEDAESETTMATQPQKVAEHGTSAASTDRSTITPCDMGAIDETAKYVSKRCGCDLGDDHDENACPICCNIDLSDAPLLN
;
A
#
# COMPACT_ATOMS: atom_id res chain seq x y z
N MET A 1 88.48 -88.09 -54.55
CA MET A 1 89.52 -87.14 -54.99
C MET A 1 88.80 -85.89 -55.46
N GLY A 2 88.92 -84.68 -54.93
CA GLY A 2 89.61 -84.10 -53.79
C GLY A 2 89.16 -82.64 -53.80
N ASN A 3 88.22 -82.28 -52.92
CA ASN A 3 87.71 -80.90 -52.86
C ASN A 3 88.82 -79.99 -52.34
N ALA A 4 89.43 -79.24 -53.25
CA ALA A 4 90.50 -78.32 -52.96
C ALA A 4 90.00 -77.19 -52.06
N CYS A 5 90.31 -77.29 -50.77
CA CYS A 5 90.33 -76.17 -49.84
C CYS A 5 91.16 -75.03 -50.45
N LYS A 6 90.48 -74.01 -50.99
CA LYS A 6 91.09 -72.71 -51.29
C LYS A 6 91.55 -72.12 -49.95
N LYS A 7 92.86 -72.25 -49.68
CA LYS A 7 93.53 -71.67 -48.51
C LYS A 7 93.31 -70.16 -48.56
N ASN A 8 92.50 -69.65 -47.65
CA ASN A 8 92.24 -68.23 -47.50
C ASN A 8 93.49 -67.61 -46.86
N THR A 9 94.39 -67.08 -47.70
CA THR A 9 95.57 -66.34 -47.25
C THR A 9 95.12 -64.96 -46.79
N ALA A 10 94.62 -64.87 -45.56
CA ALA A 10 94.43 -63.59 -44.89
C ALA A 10 95.82 -62.95 -44.70
N LYS A 11 96.09 -61.87 -45.44
CA LYS A 11 97.31 -61.08 -45.31
C LYS A 11 97.29 -60.43 -43.91
N THR A 12 98.33 -60.69 -43.12
CA THR A 12 98.58 -59.98 -41.86
C THR A 12 98.82 -58.51 -42.16
N PRO A 13 98.15 -57.57 -41.48
CA PRO A 13 98.34 -56.15 -41.70
C PRO A 13 99.79 -55.75 -41.44
N THR A 14 100.32 -54.88 -42.29
CA THR A 14 101.64 -54.28 -42.15
C THR A 14 101.67 -53.37 -40.91
N ARG A 15 102.85 -53.19 -40.30
CA ARG A 15 103.01 -52.39 -39.05
C ARG A 15 102.38 -51.00 -39.12
N LYS A 16 102.34 -50.37 -40.30
CA LYS A 16 101.70 -49.07 -40.54
C LYS A 16 100.18 -49.14 -40.47
N GLU A 17 99.56 -50.19 -41.00
CA GLU A 17 98.11 -50.40 -40.96
C GLU A 17 97.62 -50.66 -39.51
N ALA A 18 98.46 -51.27 -38.67
CA ALA A 18 98.15 -51.44 -37.25
C ALA A 18 98.22 -50.13 -36.44
N GLU A 19 99.16 -49.24 -36.77
CA GLU A 19 99.28 -47.90 -36.15
C GLU A 19 98.11 -47.00 -36.57
N GLU A 20 97.71 -47.03 -37.84
CA GLU A 20 96.58 -46.25 -38.38
C GLU A 20 95.23 -46.71 -37.82
N LEU A 21 95.04 -48.02 -37.60
CA LEU A 21 93.86 -48.56 -36.91
C LEU A 21 93.79 -48.13 -35.44
N ALA A 22 94.94 -48.07 -34.74
CA ALA A 22 95.00 -47.65 -33.34
C ALA A 22 94.75 -46.14 -33.18
N GLU A 23 95.20 -45.31 -34.12
CA GLU A 23 94.90 -43.87 -34.13
C GLU A 23 93.43 -43.61 -34.44
N LYS A 24 92.85 -44.32 -35.42
CA LYS A 24 91.42 -44.25 -35.74
C LYS A 24 90.54 -44.66 -34.56
N GLU A 25 90.92 -45.70 -33.80
CA GLU A 25 90.19 -46.12 -32.60
C GLU A 25 90.24 -45.04 -31.49
N ARG A 26 91.37 -44.32 -31.34
CA ARG A 26 91.46 -43.20 -30.39
C ARG A 26 90.58 -42.03 -30.83
N GLN A 27 90.61 -41.66 -32.11
CA GLN A 27 89.75 -40.60 -32.66
C GLN A 27 88.27 -40.95 -32.53
N GLU A 28 87.88 -42.21 -32.72
CA GLU A 28 86.49 -42.67 -32.54
C GLU A 28 86.07 -42.63 -31.06
N ARG A 29 86.95 -43.01 -30.13
CA ARG A 29 86.69 -42.93 -28.69
C ARG A 29 86.57 -41.48 -28.21
N GLU A 30 87.46 -40.59 -28.65
CA GLU A 30 87.39 -39.15 -28.33
C GLU A 30 86.14 -38.48 -28.93
N ALA A 31 85.78 -38.84 -30.16
CA ALA A 31 84.55 -38.35 -30.79
C ALA A 31 83.29 -38.86 -30.07
N LYS A 32 83.30 -40.12 -29.61
CA LYS A 32 82.20 -40.71 -28.84
C LYS A 32 82.06 -40.08 -27.46
N GLU A 33 83.17 -39.86 -26.75
CA GLU A 33 83.18 -39.21 -25.44
C GLU A 33 82.69 -37.75 -25.55
N LYS A 34 83.14 -37.01 -26.56
CA LYS A 34 82.66 -35.65 -26.82
C LYS A 34 81.17 -35.62 -27.17
N ALA A 35 80.67 -36.58 -27.95
CA ALA A 35 79.25 -36.68 -28.27
C ALA A 35 78.40 -37.05 -27.03
N GLU A 36 78.91 -37.92 -26.15
CA GLU A 36 78.26 -38.28 -24.89
C GLU A 36 78.24 -37.10 -23.90
N GLU A 37 79.32 -36.32 -23.82
CA GLU A 37 79.38 -35.10 -23.00
C GLU A 37 78.44 -34.02 -23.54
N GLU A 38 78.36 -33.82 -24.86
CA GLU A 38 77.43 -32.88 -25.48
C GLU A 38 75.96 -33.31 -25.28
N GLU A 39 75.66 -34.60 -25.40
CA GLU A 39 74.31 -35.13 -25.13
C GLU A 39 73.94 -34.95 -23.65
N ARG A 40 74.88 -35.20 -22.73
CA ARG A 40 74.68 -34.99 -21.30
C ARG A 40 74.46 -33.52 -20.98
N ALA A 41 75.27 -32.61 -21.54
CA ALA A 41 75.11 -31.17 -21.38
C ALA A 41 73.75 -30.69 -21.92
N ARG A 42 73.29 -31.24 -23.05
CA ARG A 42 71.97 -30.93 -23.61
C ARG A 42 70.84 -31.42 -22.70
N LYS A 43 70.93 -32.63 -22.15
CA LYS A 43 69.93 -33.17 -21.20
C LYS A 43 69.88 -32.35 -19.91
N GLU A 44 71.04 -31.98 -19.36
CA GLU A 44 71.10 -31.14 -18.15
C GLU A 44 70.53 -29.74 -18.40
N ALA A 45 70.79 -29.15 -19.59
CA ALA A 45 70.19 -27.87 -19.98
C ALA A 45 68.66 -27.95 -20.19
N GLU A 46 68.17 -29.03 -20.79
CA GLU A 46 66.74 -29.28 -20.99
C GLU A 46 66.02 -29.48 -19.65
N GLU A 47 66.60 -30.26 -18.73
CA GLU A 47 66.04 -30.46 -17.39
C GLU A 47 66.04 -29.16 -16.58
N ALA A 48 67.10 -28.37 -16.66
CA ALA A 48 67.16 -27.06 -16.02
C ALA A 48 66.12 -26.08 -16.60
N ALA A 49 65.90 -26.09 -17.92
CA ALA A 49 64.86 -25.30 -18.57
C ALA A 49 63.45 -25.76 -18.16
N ALA A 50 63.21 -27.08 -18.09
CA ALA A 50 61.94 -27.65 -17.66
C ALA A 50 61.61 -27.29 -16.20
N LYS A 51 62.59 -27.37 -15.29
CA LYS A 51 62.42 -26.98 -13.89
C LYS A 51 62.07 -25.49 -13.75
N ARG A 52 62.77 -24.62 -14.46
CA ARG A 52 62.47 -23.17 -14.46
C ARG A 52 61.06 -22.88 -15.00
N ALA A 53 60.66 -23.55 -16.07
CA ALA A 53 59.32 -23.41 -16.62
C ALA A 53 58.23 -23.92 -15.65
N GLU A 54 58.48 -25.00 -14.91
CA GLU A 54 57.54 -25.49 -13.90
C GLU A 54 57.43 -24.53 -12.70
N GLU A 55 58.55 -23.99 -12.21
CA GLU A 55 58.58 -22.98 -11.15
C GLU A 55 57.84 -21.70 -11.55
N GLU A 56 58.04 -21.22 -12.79
CA GLU A 56 57.33 -20.07 -13.33
C GLU A 56 55.82 -20.32 -13.41
N ARG A 57 55.40 -21.51 -13.87
CA ARG A 57 53.98 -21.88 -13.91
C ARG A 57 53.35 -21.94 -12.52
N LYS A 58 54.05 -22.51 -11.52
CA LYS A 58 53.57 -22.52 -10.13
C LYS A 58 53.47 -21.12 -9.55
N ALA A 59 54.46 -20.27 -9.80
CA ALA A 59 54.42 -18.87 -9.36
C ALA A 59 53.30 -18.07 -10.04
N ALA A 60 53.01 -18.32 -11.32
CA ALA A 60 51.89 -17.70 -12.03
C ALA A 60 50.53 -18.18 -11.46
N GLU A 61 50.37 -19.48 -11.20
CA GLU A 61 49.16 -20.04 -10.61
C GLU A 61 48.91 -19.50 -9.18
N GLU A 62 49.96 -19.34 -8.37
CA GLU A 62 49.86 -18.76 -7.04
C GLU A 62 49.42 -17.29 -7.08
N ARG A 63 49.98 -16.50 -7.99
CA ARG A 63 49.57 -15.10 -8.20
C ARG A 63 48.12 -14.99 -8.66
N GLU A 64 47.68 -15.86 -9.56
CA GLU A 64 46.28 -15.89 -10.01
C GLU A 64 45.33 -16.24 -8.85
N LYS A 65 45.70 -17.21 -8.01
CA LYS A 65 44.93 -17.55 -6.80
C LYS A 65 44.88 -16.40 -5.80
N GLU A 66 45.99 -15.70 -5.57
CA GLU A 66 46.01 -14.53 -4.68
C GLU A 66 45.14 -13.39 -5.24
N GLU A 67 45.23 -13.10 -6.54
CA GLU A 67 44.38 -12.07 -7.17
C GLU A 67 42.90 -12.45 -7.09
N GLN A 68 42.56 -13.71 -7.36
CA GLN A 68 41.18 -14.19 -7.24
C GLN A 68 40.67 -14.11 -5.80
N ALA A 69 41.51 -14.44 -4.80
CA ALA A 69 41.16 -14.31 -3.39
C ALA A 69 40.91 -12.85 -3.01
N ARG A 70 41.79 -11.92 -3.44
CA ARG A 70 41.61 -10.47 -3.21
C ARG A 70 40.35 -9.94 -3.87
N ARG A 71 40.04 -10.35 -5.10
CA ARG A 71 38.79 -9.97 -5.79
C ARG A 71 37.56 -10.45 -5.03
N ARG A 72 37.55 -11.71 -4.60
CA ARG A 72 36.43 -12.27 -3.80
C ARG A 72 36.26 -11.57 -2.46
N GLU A 73 37.36 -11.19 -1.79
CA GLU A 73 37.30 -10.43 -0.54
C GLU A 73 36.72 -9.03 -0.77
N GLN A 74 37.16 -8.32 -1.82
CA GLN A 74 36.62 -7.00 -2.17
C GLN A 74 35.14 -7.07 -2.55
N GLU A 75 34.72 -8.08 -3.32
CA GLU A 75 33.32 -8.31 -3.67
C GLU A 75 32.48 -8.62 -2.42
N ALA A 76 33.00 -9.43 -1.50
CA ALA A 76 32.32 -9.75 -0.24
C ALA A 76 32.20 -8.52 0.67
N GLU A 77 33.23 -7.66 0.74
CA GLU A 77 33.18 -6.42 1.51
C GLU A 77 32.19 -5.42 0.88
N ALA A 78 32.21 -5.27 -0.45
CA ALA A 78 31.26 -4.42 -1.15
C ALA A 78 29.82 -4.90 -0.97
N ALA A 79 29.58 -6.21 -1.03
CA ALA A 79 28.26 -6.81 -0.78
C ALA A 79 27.79 -6.57 0.67
N ARG A 80 28.69 -6.66 1.65
CA ARG A 80 28.37 -6.35 3.06
C ARG A 80 28.01 -4.88 3.25
N LYS A 81 28.79 -3.96 2.67
CA LYS A 81 28.51 -2.52 2.72
C LYS A 81 27.18 -2.17 2.05
N ALA A 82 26.88 -2.77 0.89
CA ALA A 82 25.61 -2.58 0.20
C ALA A 82 24.42 -3.10 1.04
N ALA A 83 24.56 -4.28 1.65
CA ALA A 83 23.52 -4.84 2.52
C ALA A 83 23.30 -4.00 3.80
N GLU A 84 24.37 -3.46 4.39
CA GLU A 84 24.29 -2.56 5.54
C GLU A 84 23.60 -1.23 5.18
N GLU A 85 23.95 -0.63 4.03
CA GLU A 85 23.30 0.59 3.55
C GLU A 85 21.82 0.36 3.24
N GLU A 86 21.48 -0.77 2.61
CA GLU A 86 20.08 -1.13 2.34
C GLU A 86 19.29 -1.35 3.63
N ALA A 87 19.86 -2.05 4.62
CA ALA A 87 19.24 -2.22 5.93
C ALA A 87 19.02 -0.89 6.65
N ALA A 88 19.99 0.04 6.57
CA ALA A 88 19.86 1.37 7.15
C ALA A 88 18.74 2.19 6.47
N ARG A 89 18.63 2.12 5.14
CA ARG A 89 17.54 2.76 4.38
C ARG A 89 16.17 2.20 4.76
N GLN A 90 16.05 0.88 4.89
CA GLN A 90 14.81 0.23 5.32
C GLN A 90 14.43 0.60 6.75
N GLU A 91 15.39 0.71 7.67
CA GLU A 91 15.12 1.16 9.04
C GLU A 91 14.66 2.62 9.07
N GLU A 92 15.33 3.50 8.32
CA GLU A 92 14.93 4.91 8.22
C GLU A 92 13.52 5.06 7.64
N GLU A 93 13.20 4.32 6.58
CA GLU A 93 11.86 4.30 5.99
C GLU A 93 10.81 3.83 7.00
N ARG A 94 11.09 2.75 7.74
CA ARG A 94 10.19 2.25 8.79
C ARG A 94 9.96 3.30 9.89
N ARG A 95 11.01 4.01 10.31
CA ARG A 95 10.89 5.11 11.28
C ARG A 95 10.03 6.26 10.75
N ARG A 96 10.19 6.64 9.49
CA ARG A 96 9.36 7.67 8.84
C ARG A 96 7.89 7.23 8.74
N GLN A 97 7.63 5.97 8.40
CA GLN A 97 6.28 5.43 8.35
C GLN A 97 5.63 5.37 9.74
N GLU A 98 6.37 4.95 10.77
CA GLU A 98 5.88 4.92 12.15
C GLU A 98 5.60 6.34 12.68
N GLU A 99 6.47 7.30 12.41
CA GLU A 99 6.26 8.71 12.76
C GLU A 99 5.05 9.31 12.05
N ALA A 100 4.90 9.05 10.74
CA ALA A 100 3.74 9.48 9.97
C ALA A 100 2.43 8.88 10.50
N ALA A 101 2.42 7.58 10.80
CA ALA A 101 1.26 6.91 11.38
C ALA A 101 0.90 7.47 12.77
N ARG A 102 1.91 7.78 13.59
CA ARG A 102 1.71 8.41 14.90
C ARG A 102 1.11 9.82 14.76
N LEU A 103 1.61 10.63 13.84
CA LEU A 103 1.09 11.98 13.57
C LEU A 103 -0.36 11.94 13.03
N GLU A 104 -0.67 10.98 12.16
CA GLU A 104 -2.03 10.77 11.67
C GLU A 104 -2.98 10.32 12.79
N ALA A 105 -2.56 9.39 13.65
CA ALA A 105 -3.34 8.96 14.80
C ALA A 105 -3.58 10.12 15.79
N GLU A 106 -2.60 10.99 16.01
CA GLU A 106 -2.75 12.19 16.83
C GLU A 106 -3.73 13.19 16.20
N ARG A 107 -3.63 13.41 14.89
CA ARG A 107 -4.57 14.27 14.15
C ARG A 107 -6.00 13.75 14.26
N ARG A 108 -6.21 12.45 14.05
CA ARG A 108 -7.52 11.82 14.18
C ARG A 108 -8.09 11.95 15.60
N ARG A 109 -7.28 11.75 16.64
CA ARG A 109 -7.72 11.97 18.02
C ARG A 109 -8.16 13.40 18.28
N ARG A 110 -7.44 14.39 17.74
CA ARG A 110 -7.82 15.82 17.86
C ARG A 110 -9.11 16.13 17.10
N GLU A 111 -9.28 15.57 15.90
CA GLU A 111 -10.51 15.71 15.12
C GLU A 111 -11.70 15.07 15.85
N GLU A 112 -11.54 13.88 16.41
CA GLU A 112 -12.56 13.19 17.22
C GLU A 112 -12.91 13.99 18.48
N GLU A 113 -11.93 14.54 19.19
CA GLU A 113 -12.13 15.41 20.36
C GLU A 113 -12.88 16.70 20.00
N GLN A 114 -12.53 17.34 18.87
CA GLN A 114 -13.23 18.53 18.38
C GLN A 114 -14.67 18.23 18.01
N GLN A 115 -14.93 17.11 17.32
CA GLN A 115 -16.29 16.68 16.98
C GLN A 115 -17.11 16.37 18.23
N GLU A 116 -16.51 15.75 19.24
CA GLU A 116 -17.20 15.48 20.50
C GLU A 116 -17.52 16.79 21.25
N ALA A 117 -16.57 17.73 21.29
CA ALA A 117 -16.77 19.04 21.90
C ALA A 117 -17.89 19.84 21.19
N GLU A 118 -17.91 19.82 19.85
CA GLU A 118 -18.97 20.46 19.06
C GLU A 118 -20.33 19.81 19.32
N ARG A 119 -20.41 18.48 19.36
CA ARG A 119 -21.65 17.76 19.69
C ARG A 119 -22.15 18.11 21.08
N ARG A 120 -21.27 18.17 22.07
CA ARG A 120 -21.62 18.57 23.45
C ARG A 120 -22.13 20.01 23.50
N ALA A 121 -21.46 20.93 22.82
CA ALA A 121 -21.87 22.33 22.73
C ALA A 121 -23.24 22.49 22.03
N ALA A 122 -23.47 21.73 20.95
CA ALA A 122 -24.75 21.73 20.24
C ALA A 122 -25.89 21.14 21.10
N GLU A 123 -25.62 20.06 21.85
CA GLU A 123 -26.59 19.47 22.78
C GLU A 123 -26.93 20.43 23.93
N GLU A 124 -25.94 21.10 24.52
CA GLU A 124 -26.16 22.10 25.56
C GLU A 124 -26.97 23.30 25.03
N ALA A 125 -26.64 23.79 23.84
CA ALA A 125 -27.39 24.85 23.19
C ALA A 125 -28.85 24.45 22.91
N ALA A 126 -29.09 23.21 22.46
CA ALA A 126 -30.42 22.68 22.24
C ALA A 126 -31.23 22.57 23.54
N LYS A 127 -30.62 22.08 24.63
CA LYS A 127 -31.24 22.02 25.96
C LYS A 127 -31.61 23.41 26.47
N LYS A 128 -30.72 24.39 26.33
CA LYS A 128 -30.99 25.78 26.72
C LYS A 128 -32.12 26.40 25.90
N ALA A 129 -32.16 26.15 24.59
CA ALA A 129 -33.22 26.64 23.73
C ALA A 129 -34.58 25.98 24.06
N GLU A 130 -34.60 24.69 24.40
CA GLU A 130 -35.81 24.00 24.85
C GLU A 130 -36.30 24.55 26.19
N GLU A 131 -35.41 24.79 27.15
CA GLU A 131 -35.74 25.39 28.43
C GLU A 131 -36.33 26.80 28.26
N GLU A 132 -35.71 27.64 27.41
CA GLU A 132 -36.21 28.98 27.11
C GLU A 132 -37.60 28.93 26.46
N ARG A 133 -37.82 28.01 25.51
CA ARG A 133 -39.15 27.81 24.91
C ARG A 133 -40.18 27.40 25.96
N ARG A 134 -39.82 26.52 26.89
CA ARG A 134 -40.71 26.09 27.98
C ARG A 134 -41.03 27.24 28.94
N GLN A 135 -40.05 28.09 29.26
CA GLN A 135 -40.27 29.28 30.08
C GLN A 135 -41.17 30.30 29.37
N GLN A 136 -40.97 30.52 28.06
CA GLN A 136 -41.82 31.38 27.25
C GLN A 136 -43.27 30.85 27.17
N GLU A 137 -43.45 29.54 26.98
CA GLU A 137 -44.77 28.91 26.97
C GLU A 137 -45.48 29.03 28.32
N GLN A 138 -44.76 28.82 29.44
CA GLN A 138 -45.30 29.03 30.77
C GLN A 138 -45.71 30.48 31.02
N ALA A 139 -44.86 31.44 30.66
CA ALA A 139 -45.16 32.86 30.79
C ALA A 139 -46.36 33.28 29.92
N ALA A 140 -46.48 32.74 28.70
CA ALA A 140 -47.62 32.98 27.82
C ALA A 140 -48.92 32.38 28.40
N ALA A 141 -48.86 31.18 28.97
CA ALA A 141 -50.01 30.54 29.62
C ALA A 141 -50.46 31.31 30.87
N GLU A 142 -49.53 31.80 31.70
CA GLU A 142 -49.84 32.62 32.88
C GLU A 142 -50.45 33.98 32.47
N ALA A 143 -49.90 34.64 31.45
CA ALA A 143 -50.46 35.88 30.92
C ALA A 143 -51.88 35.69 30.36
N ALA A 144 -52.13 34.58 29.65
CA ALA A 144 -53.46 34.25 29.16
C ALA A 144 -54.46 33.97 30.31
N ALA A 145 -54.04 33.26 31.36
CA ALA A 145 -54.86 33.01 32.54
C ALA A 145 -55.19 34.31 33.30
N ALA A 146 -54.23 35.22 33.44
CA ALA A 146 -54.43 36.53 34.05
C ALA A 146 -55.40 37.40 33.24
N ALA A 147 -55.28 37.41 31.91
CA ALA A 147 -56.21 38.12 31.02
C ALA A 147 -57.65 37.58 31.13
N ALA A 148 -57.82 36.25 31.16
CA ALA A 148 -59.13 35.61 31.33
C ALA A 148 -59.74 35.92 32.72
N ALA A 149 -58.93 35.97 33.77
CA ALA A 149 -59.39 36.36 35.11
C ALA A 149 -59.84 37.82 35.16
N ALA A 150 -59.08 38.73 34.54
CA ALA A 150 -59.44 40.15 34.45
C ALA A 150 -60.73 40.36 33.63
N GLU A 151 -60.92 39.61 32.54
CA GLU A 151 -62.16 39.64 31.75
C GLU A 151 -63.37 39.18 32.59
N LYS A 152 -63.22 38.08 33.33
CA LYS A 152 -64.27 37.57 34.21
C LYS A 152 -64.62 38.56 35.32
N GLU A 153 -63.63 39.24 35.90
CA GLU A 153 -63.88 40.31 36.87
C GLU A 153 -64.66 41.48 36.26
N ARG A 154 -64.28 41.90 35.05
CA ARG A 154 -64.98 42.96 34.31
C ARG A 154 -66.44 42.56 34.03
N GLN A 155 -66.70 41.32 33.63
CA GLN A 155 -68.05 40.79 33.43
C GLN A 155 -68.86 40.80 34.74
N LEU A 156 -68.26 40.42 35.88
CA LEU A 156 -68.93 40.47 37.18
C LEU A 156 -69.24 41.92 37.63
N GLN A 157 -68.30 42.85 37.44
CA GLN A 157 -68.53 44.27 37.73
C GLN A 157 -69.62 44.86 36.84
N GLU A 158 -69.66 44.51 35.56
CA GLU A 158 -70.71 44.92 34.63
C GLU A 158 -72.08 44.33 35.01
N ALA A 159 -72.12 43.06 35.43
CA ALA A 159 -73.33 42.43 35.95
C ALA A 159 -73.84 43.10 37.24
N MET A 160 -72.95 43.47 38.17
CA MET A 160 -73.35 44.24 39.37
C MET A 160 -73.92 45.61 38.99
N LYS A 161 -73.27 46.33 38.06
CA LYS A 161 -73.79 47.62 37.55
C LYS A 161 -75.16 47.48 36.89
N GLN A 162 -75.42 46.40 36.15
CA GLN A 162 -76.75 46.13 35.58
C GLN A 162 -77.81 45.83 36.66
N ASN A 163 -77.42 45.20 37.77
CA ASN A 163 -78.30 44.94 38.89
C ASN A 163 -78.66 46.22 39.68
N GLU A 164 -77.70 47.13 39.84
CA GLU A 164 -77.87 48.41 40.55
C GLU A 164 -78.65 49.49 39.78
N MET A 165 -78.78 49.38 38.45
CA MET A 165 -79.62 50.33 37.69
C MET A 165 -81.09 50.28 38.12
N SER A 166 -81.62 51.45 38.48
CA SER A 166 -83.01 51.63 38.91
C SER A 166 -83.99 51.21 37.81
N PRO A 167 -85.17 50.65 38.14
CA PRO A 167 -86.18 50.29 37.15
C PRO A 167 -86.53 51.42 36.16
N ARG A 168 -86.39 52.69 36.55
CA ARG A 168 -86.68 53.86 35.70
C ARG A 168 -85.57 54.15 34.67
N GLU A 169 -84.30 53.91 35.02
CA GLU A 169 -83.15 54.04 34.11
C GLU A 169 -83.10 52.90 33.08
N LYS A 170 -83.66 51.73 33.43
CA LYS A 170 -83.81 50.59 32.51
C LYS A 170 -84.79 50.89 31.35
N TYR A 171 -85.77 51.78 31.54
CA TYR A 171 -86.69 52.20 30.47
C TYR A 171 -86.11 53.30 29.56
N ASP A 172 -85.31 54.24 30.08
CA ASP A 172 -84.65 55.29 29.28
C ASP A 172 -83.59 54.71 28.33
N LYS A 173 -82.89 53.66 28.77
CA LYS A 173 -81.84 53.02 27.98
C LYS A 173 -82.37 52.24 26.77
N LEU A 174 -83.58 51.68 26.87
CA LEU A 174 -84.25 51.01 25.76
C LEU A 174 -84.76 52.01 24.70
N ALA A 175 -85.12 53.23 25.11
CA ALA A 175 -85.55 54.28 24.18
C ALA A 175 -84.39 54.92 23.40
N SER A 176 -83.15 54.81 23.88
CA SER A 176 -81.96 55.40 23.24
C SER A 176 -81.14 54.41 22.40
N GLN A 177 -81.45 53.12 22.45
CA GLN A 177 -80.74 52.08 21.69
C GLN A 177 -81.30 51.89 20.26
N GLU A 178 -82.53 52.34 19.98
CA GLU A 178 -83.15 52.24 18.65
C GLU A 178 -82.60 53.26 17.62
N ASP A 179 -81.86 54.29 18.04
CA ASP A 179 -81.31 55.33 17.14
C ASP A 179 -79.79 55.18 16.83
N ALA A 180 -79.08 54.21 17.43
CA ALA A 180 -77.62 54.10 17.34
C ALA A 180 -77.09 52.90 16.51
N GLU A 181 -77.97 52.09 15.89
CA GLU A 181 -77.57 50.94 15.06
C GLU A 181 -77.36 51.29 13.57
N SER A 182 -77.41 52.57 13.19
CA SER A 182 -77.36 53.01 11.80
C SER A 182 -76.22 54.00 11.51
N GLU A 183 -74.96 53.60 11.66
CA GLU A 183 -73.83 54.08 10.84
C GLU A 183 -72.50 53.58 11.40
N THR A 184 -71.86 52.59 10.76
CA THR A 184 -70.49 52.76 10.24
C THR A 184 -70.04 51.56 9.41
N THR A 185 -69.80 51.88 8.15
CA THR A 185 -69.28 51.06 7.06
C THR A 185 -67.75 51.11 6.97
N MET A 186 -67.18 50.12 6.28
CA MET A 186 -65.97 50.12 5.44
C MET A 186 -64.65 49.51 5.97
N ALA A 187 -64.20 48.48 5.21
CA ALA A 187 -62.87 48.23 4.66
C ALA A 187 -61.65 48.13 5.62
N THR A 188 -60.86 47.06 5.61
CA THR A 188 -59.81 46.83 4.59
C THR A 188 -59.23 45.40 4.59
N GLN A 189 -58.81 44.96 3.41
CA GLN A 189 -58.11 43.72 2.99
C GLN A 189 -56.78 43.43 3.74
N PRO A 190 -56.27 42.17 3.74
CA PRO A 190 -55.41 41.68 2.64
C PRO A 190 -55.76 40.23 2.21
N GLN A 191 -55.83 39.90 0.93
CA GLN A 191 -54.77 39.70 -0.08
C GLN A 191 -53.86 38.46 0.14
N LYS A 192 -53.95 37.56 -0.86
CA LYS A 192 -53.03 36.52 -1.31
C LYS A 192 -53.04 35.15 -0.61
N VAL A 193 -53.98 34.35 -1.11
CA VAL A 193 -53.71 32.98 -1.59
C VAL A 193 -52.39 32.88 -2.38
N ALA A 194 -51.50 32.00 -1.92
CA ALA A 194 -50.49 31.31 -2.73
C ALA A 194 -50.72 29.83 -2.41
N GLU A 195 -51.52 29.11 -3.21
CA GLU A 195 -51.08 28.37 -4.40
C GLU A 195 -49.78 27.56 -4.18
N HIS A 196 -50.00 26.25 -3.97
CA HIS A 196 -49.30 25.16 -4.64
C HIS A 196 -47.78 25.32 -4.86
N GLY A 197 -47.01 24.95 -3.85
CA GLY A 197 -45.71 24.32 -4.02
C GLY A 197 -45.83 22.79 -3.97
N THR A 198 -46.51 22.20 -4.96
CA THR A 198 -46.32 20.78 -5.27
C THR A 198 -44.92 20.59 -5.83
N SER A 199 -44.00 20.22 -4.95
CA SER A 199 -42.82 19.43 -5.30
C SER A 199 -42.97 18.16 -4.46
N ALA A 200 -43.60 17.06 -4.90
CA ALA A 200 -43.46 16.44 -6.20
C ALA A 200 -42.02 16.44 -6.74
N ALA A 201 -41.03 16.51 -5.83
CA ALA A 201 -39.88 15.65 -6.01
C ALA A 201 -40.41 14.26 -5.69
N SER A 202 -40.81 13.58 -6.75
CA SER A 202 -40.71 12.14 -6.89
C SER A 202 -39.97 11.55 -5.70
N THR A 203 -40.74 11.06 -4.72
CA THR A 203 -40.34 9.86 -4.02
C THR A 203 -40.27 8.81 -5.12
N ASP A 204 -39.15 8.83 -5.86
CA ASP A 204 -38.53 7.61 -6.29
C ASP A 204 -38.54 6.77 -5.02
N ARG A 205 -39.55 5.92 -4.91
CA ARG A 205 -39.31 4.53 -4.59
C ARG A 205 -38.27 4.04 -5.60
N SER A 206 -37.05 4.56 -5.47
CA SER A 206 -35.83 3.82 -5.59
C SER A 206 -36.10 2.62 -4.73
N THR A 207 -36.62 1.58 -5.38
CA THR A 207 -36.24 0.23 -5.08
C THR A 207 -34.79 0.35 -4.70
N ILE A 208 -34.55 0.25 -3.39
CA ILE A 208 -33.23 0.07 -2.83
C ILE A 208 -32.72 -1.19 -3.51
N THR A 209 -32.12 -1.04 -4.69
CA THR A 209 -31.09 -1.93 -5.18
C THR A 209 -29.94 -1.62 -4.23
N PRO A 210 -29.75 -2.40 -3.15
CA PRO A 210 -28.92 -2.02 -2.02
C PRO A 210 -27.44 -2.04 -2.35
N CYS A 211 -27.09 -2.20 -3.62
CA CYS A 211 -25.74 -2.24 -4.11
C CYS A 211 -25.71 -1.57 -5.48
N ASP A 212 -24.85 -0.57 -5.62
CA ASP A 212 -24.50 -0.03 -6.91
C ASP A 212 -23.86 -1.17 -7.74
N MET A 213 -24.61 -1.67 -8.73
CA MET A 213 -24.16 -2.76 -9.59
C MET A 213 -22.89 -2.38 -10.36
N GLY A 214 -22.62 -1.10 -10.59
CA GLY A 214 -21.37 -0.63 -11.18
C GLY A 214 -20.17 -0.87 -10.27
N ALA A 215 -20.32 -0.60 -8.97
CA ALA A 215 -19.29 -0.89 -7.98
C ALA A 215 -19.06 -2.39 -7.80
N ILE A 216 -20.13 -3.20 -7.85
CA ILE A 216 -20.00 -4.67 -7.83
C ILE A 216 -19.25 -5.16 -9.07
N ASP A 217 -19.59 -4.68 -10.27
CA ASP A 217 -18.94 -5.08 -11.52
C ASP A 217 -17.46 -4.67 -11.56
N GLU A 218 -17.10 -3.50 -11.03
CA GLU A 218 -15.69 -3.08 -10.91
C GLU A 218 -14.91 -3.94 -9.91
N THR A 219 -15.54 -4.28 -8.77
CA THR A 219 -14.93 -5.16 -7.77
C THR A 219 -14.76 -6.57 -8.33
N ALA A 220 -15.76 -7.08 -9.06
CA ALA A 220 -15.70 -8.37 -9.75
C ALA A 220 -14.56 -8.39 -10.78
N LYS A 221 -14.47 -7.37 -11.66
CA LYS A 221 -13.37 -7.23 -12.64
C LYS A 221 -11.99 -7.13 -12.00
N TYR A 222 -11.89 -6.51 -10.82
CA TYR A 222 -10.64 -6.40 -10.09
C TYR A 222 -10.24 -7.74 -9.48
N VAL A 223 -11.19 -8.47 -8.89
CA VAL A 223 -10.99 -9.81 -8.33
C VAL A 223 -10.64 -10.80 -9.44
N SER A 224 -11.32 -10.78 -10.58
CA SER A 224 -11.05 -11.71 -11.68
C SER A 224 -9.69 -11.45 -12.36
N LYS A 225 -9.26 -10.18 -12.46
CA LYS A 225 -7.89 -9.81 -12.86
C LYS A 225 -6.80 -10.23 -11.86
N ARG A 226 -7.06 -10.18 -10.55
CA ARG A 226 -6.09 -10.61 -9.52
C ARG A 226 -6.06 -12.11 -9.32
N CYS A 227 -7.20 -12.76 -9.45
CA CYS A 227 -7.35 -14.22 -9.45
C CYS A 227 -6.67 -14.84 -10.68
N GLY A 228 -6.71 -14.16 -11.82
CA GLY A 228 -6.40 -14.78 -13.12
C GLY A 228 -7.52 -15.68 -13.63
N CYS A 229 -8.70 -15.64 -12.99
CA CYS A 229 -9.91 -16.36 -13.39
C CYS A 229 -10.39 -15.98 -14.81
N ASP A 230 -10.07 -14.76 -15.27
CA ASP A 230 -10.42 -14.27 -16.62
C ASP A 230 -9.55 -14.87 -17.75
N LEU A 231 -8.60 -15.76 -17.45
CA LEU A 231 -7.55 -16.19 -18.40
C LEU A 231 -7.85 -17.48 -19.20
N GLY A 232 -9.06 -18.04 -19.14
CA GLY A 232 -9.53 -19.07 -20.08
C GLY A 232 -10.09 -20.34 -19.42
N ASP A 233 -10.52 -21.28 -20.27
CA ASP A 233 -11.21 -22.54 -19.89
C ASP A 233 -10.40 -23.49 -18.97
N ASP A 234 -9.12 -23.20 -18.72
CA ASP A 234 -8.21 -24.01 -17.89
C ASP A 234 -8.13 -23.54 -16.41
N HIS A 235 -9.05 -22.69 -15.94
CA HIS A 235 -9.09 -22.28 -14.53
C HIS A 235 -9.81 -23.31 -13.64
N ASP A 236 -9.11 -23.85 -12.65
CA ASP A 236 -9.70 -24.69 -11.61
C ASP A 236 -10.03 -23.85 -10.36
N GLU A 237 -11.33 -23.62 -10.15
CA GLU A 237 -11.87 -22.86 -9.02
C GLU A 237 -11.45 -23.44 -7.66
N ASN A 238 -11.15 -24.75 -7.58
CA ASN A 238 -10.76 -25.43 -6.35
C ASN A 238 -9.24 -25.38 -6.07
N ALA A 239 -8.44 -24.97 -7.05
CA ALA A 239 -6.98 -24.86 -6.91
C ALA A 239 -6.54 -23.40 -6.73
N CYS A 240 -7.38 -22.44 -7.08
CA CYS A 240 -7.08 -21.02 -6.94
C CYS A 240 -7.21 -20.57 -5.48
N PRO A 241 -6.14 -20.10 -4.83
CA PRO A 241 -6.18 -19.64 -3.44
C PRO A 241 -7.06 -18.41 -3.24
N ILE A 242 -7.40 -17.68 -4.32
CA ILE A 242 -8.32 -16.55 -4.25
C ILE A 242 -9.78 -17.04 -4.31
N CYS A 243 -10.10 -17.98 -5.21
CA CYS A 243 -11.45 -18.55 -5.30
C CYS A 243 -11.82 -19.39 -4.08
N CYS A 244 -10.90 -20.20 -3.55
CA CYS A 244 -11.16 -21.01 -2.35
C CYS A 244 -11.42 -20.18 -1.09
N ASN A 245 -10.96 -18.92 -1.04
CA ASN A 245 -11.16 -18.05 0.11
C ASN A 245 -12.43 -17.19 0.01
N ILE A 246 -13.11 -17.19 -1.14
CA ILE A 246 -14.38 -16.48 -1.33
C ILE A 246 -15.50 -17.52 -1.16
N ASP A 247 -16.01 -17.62 0.06
CA ASP A 247 -17.13 -18.52 0.37
C ASP A 247 -18.44 -17.93 -0.16
N LEU A 248 -18.80 -18.32 -1.39
CA LEU A 248 -20.07 -17.93 -2.02
C LEU A 248 -21.27 -18.72 -1.47
N SER A 249 -21.08 -19.65 -0.53
CA SER A 249 -22.18 -20.42 0.04
C SER A 249 -23.09 -19.59 0.95
N ASP A 250 -22.63 -18.40 1.38
CA ASP A 250 -23.41 -17.45 2.19
C ASP A 250 -24.11 -16.37 1.33
N ALA A 251 -23.98 -16.42 0.00
CA ALA A 251 -24.74 -15.54 -0.89
C ALA A 251 -26.20 -15.99 -0.95
N PRO A 252 -27.18 -15.15 -0.58
CA PRO A 252 -28.58 -15.52 -0.65
C PRO A 252 -28.94 -15.79 -2.12
N LEU A 253 -29.21 -17.06 -2.44
CA LEU A 253 -29.77 -17.45 -3.72
C LEU A 253 -31.11 -16.71 -3.89
N LEU A 254 -31.10 -15.66 -4.72
CA LEU A 254 -32.30 -14.96 -5.15
C LEU A 254 -33.13 -15.95 -5.98
N ASN A 255 -34.12 -16.57 -5.33
CA ASN A 255 -35.25 -17.25 -5.98
C ASN A 255 -36.40 -16.26 -6.20
#